data_AF-A0A933RLF3-F1
#
_entry.id   AF-A0A933RLF3-F1
#
_cell.length_a   1.000
_cell.length_b   1.000
_cell.length_c   1.000
_cell.angle_alpha   90.00
_cell.angle_beta   90.00
_cell.angle_gamma   90.00
#
_symmetry.space_group_name_H-M   'P 1'
#
loop_
_entity.id
_entity.type
_entity.pdbx_description
1 polymer ?
#
loop_
_entity_poly.entity_id
_entity_poly.type
_entity_poly.pdbx_seq_one_letter_code
_entity_poly.pdbx_strand_id
1 'polypeptide(L)'
;MTKPKIICWDLDETLGSFRNIISVRSGDAYPGPDDSYVLRKDIIKTLNRMLNKGYRHVVTSSAKLDYSQKVLQAVCLDAYFDHVFGRDKVTDGMWGKKYAPAAEKYGLNPSDASAQMLVIANMPSDEPIDSAIVFLHDERLLDESALIYETIAESLWTQGEGSFKHGFEALFQGGRRTTCLDKDFDFVVVSARIDGGITADMGYKNSPCTAGLKVPTIMNIRMA
;
A
#
# COMPACT_ATOMS: atom_id res chain seq x y z
N MET A 1 7.52 26.24 -8.72
CA MET A 1 7.17 24.92 -9.29
C MET A 1 6.24 24.22 -8.31
N THR A 2 5.23 23.50 -8.78
CA THR A 2 4.33 22.71 -7.92
C THR A 2 5.11 21.54 -7.30
N LYS A 3 4.99 21.33 -5.99
CA LYS A 3 5.62 20.19 -5.31
C LYS A 3 5.08 18.87 -5.89
N PRO A 4 5.91 17.88 -6.25
CA PRO A 4 5.42 16.60 -6.73
C PRO A 4 4.59 15.88 -5.65
N LYS A 5 3.54 15.18 -6.07
CA LYS A 5 2.75 14.28 -5.22
C LYS A 5 3.11 12.85 -5.63
N ILE A 6 3.78 12.09 -4.77
CA ILE A 6 4.29 10.76 -5.14
C ILE A 6 3.54 9.71 -4.34
N ILE A 7 3.01 8.71 -5.02
CA ILE A 7 2.44 7.51 -4.38
C ILE A 7 3.35 6.33 -4.66
N CYS A 8 3.83 5.70 -3.60
CA CYS A 8 4.59 4.46 -3.63
C CYS A 8 3.63 3.29 -3.39
N TRP A 9 3.46 2.45 -4.39
CA TRP A 9 2.59 1.28 -4.34
C TRP A 9 3.43 0.04 -4.08
N ASP A 10 3.04 -0.79 -3.12
CA ASP A 10 3.45 -2.19 -3.19
C ASP A 10 2.77 -2.90 -4.37
N LEU A 11 3.29 -4.06 -4.77
CA LEU A 11 2.84 -4.78 -5.96
C LEU A 11 1.82 -5.88 -5.62
N ASP A 12 2.29 -6.98 -5.06
CA ASP A 12 1.50 -8.20 -4.87
C ASP A 12 0.48 -7.98 -3.73
N GLU A 13 -0.76 -8.39 -3.94
CA GLU A 13 -1.91 -8.18 -3.03
C GLU A 13 -2.26 -6.70 -2.75
N THR A 14 -1.48 -5.76 -3.26
CA THR A 14 -1.76 -4.32 -3.25
C THR A 14 -2.33 -3.86 -4.58
N LEU A 15 -1.63 -4.00 -5.70
CA LEU A 15 -2.15 -3.66 -7.04
C LEU A 15 -2.95 -4.81 -7.65
N GLY A 16 -2.63 -6.04 -7.27
CA GLY A 16 -3.25 -7.26 -7.76
C GLY A 16 -2.56 -8.51 -7.23
N SER A 17 -3.14 -9.67 -7.49
CA SER A 17 -2.51 -10.97 -7.26
C SER A 17 -2.03 -11.51 -8.60
N PHE A 18 -0.76 -11.85 -8.71
CA PHE A 18 -0.07 -12.10 -9.99
C PHE A 18 0.54 -13.51 -10.07
N ARG A 19 -0.15 -14.49 -9.48
CA ARG A 19 0.35 -15.87 -9.39
C ARG A 19 0.75 -16.40 -10.77
N ASN A 20 1.95 -16.94 -10.86
CA ASN A 20 2.49 -17.66 -12.02
C ASN A 20 2.62 -16.89 -13.35
N ILE A 21 2.38 -15.57 -13.41
CA ILE A 21 2.52 -14.80 -14.68
C ILE A 21 3.92 -14.94 -15.31
N ILE A 22 4.96 -15.12 -14.49
CA ILE A 22 6.36 -15.05 -14.93
C ILE A 22 6.98 -16.43 -15.20
N SER A 23 6.55 -17.48 -14.51
CA SER A 23 7.00 -18.86 -14.83
C SER A 23 6.69 -19.25 -16.28
N VAL A 24 5.63 -18.66 -16.84
CA VAL A 24 5.10 -18.92 -18.19
C VAL A 24 5.91 -18.28 -19.31
N ARG A 25 6.54 -17.12 -19.05
CA ARG A 25 7.20 -16.34 -20.12
C ARG A 25 8.70 -16.60 -20.24
N SER A 26 9.30 -17.32 -19.29
CA SER A 26 10.72 -17.72 -19.32
C SER A 26 11.06 -18.87 -20.28
N GLY A 27 10.09 -19.38 -21.05
CA GLY A 27 10.36 -20.29 -22.19
C GLY A 27 10.25 -21.78 -21.91
N ASP A 28 10.01 -22.21 -20.66
CA ASP A 28 9.97 -23.64 -20.32
C ASP A 28 8.57 -24.21 -20.02
N ALA A 29 7.51 -23.38 -20.02
CA ALA A 29 6.13 -23.88 -19.88
C ALA A 29 5.10 -22.94 -20.51
N TYR A 30 4.15 -23.51 -21.27
CA TYR A 30 2.93 -22.80 -21.69
C TYR A 30 2.13 -22.35 -20.46
N PRO A 31 1.34 -21.26 -20.56
CA PRO A 31 0.43 -20.89 -19.48
C PRO A 31 -0.47 -22.08 -19.17
N GLY A 32 -0.39 -22.58 -17.95
CA GLY A 32 -1.33 -23.54 -17.42
C GLY A 32 -2.70 -22.88 -17.23
N PRO A 33 -3.78 -23.67 -17.17
CA PRO A 33 -5.12 -23.17 -16.87
C PRO A 33 -5.24 -22.46 -15.51
N ASP A 34 -4.23 -22.58 -14.64
CA ASP A 34 -4.15 -21.96 -13.32
C ASP A 34 -3.44 -20.60 -13.31
N ASP A 35 -2.86 -20.18 -14.45
CA ASP A 35 -2.14 -18.91 -14.56
C ASP A 35 -3.14 -17.78 -14.72
N SER A 36 -3.40 -17.10 -13.61
CA SER A 36 -4.42 -16.09 -13.49
C SER A 36 -3.87 -14.89 -12.74
N TYR A 37 -4.32 -13.71 -13.15
CA TYR A 37 -4.09 -12.49 -12.41
C TYR A 37 -5.41 -11.85 -12.06
N VAL A 38 -5.44 -11.20 -10.90
CA VAL A 38 -6.57 -10.41 -10.45
C VAL A 38 -6.04 -9.03 -10.14
N LEU A 39 -6.50 -8.03 -10.90
CA LEU A 39 -6.22 -6.64 -10.57
C LEU A 39 -7.16 -6.18 -9.47
N ARG A 40 -6.66 -5.32 -8.58
CA ARG A 40 -7.53 -4.60 -7.66
C ARG A 40 -8.61 -3.86 -8.45
N LYS A 41 -9.85 -3.95 -7.96
CA LYS A 41 -11.00 -3.28 -8.57
C LYS A 41 -10.73 -1.78 -8.75
N ASP A 42 -11.10 -1.26 -9.93
CA ASP A 42 -10.95 0.15 -10.33
C ASP A 42 -9.50 0.70 -10.38
N ILE A 43 -8.44 -0.12 -10.25
CA ILE A 43 -7.06 0.38 -10.16
C ILE A 43 -6.65 1.28 -11.34
N ILE A 44 -6.97 0.88 -12.57
CA ILE A 44 -6.67 1.66 -13.78
C ILE A 44 -7.38 3.02 -13.75
N LYS A 45 -8.64 3.04 -13.30
CA LYS A 45 -9.44 4.28 -13.19
C LYS A 45 -8.84 5.21 -12.14
N THR A 46 -8.45 4.67 -10.98
CA THR A 46 -7.77 5.42 -9.91
C THR A 46 -6.45 6.01 -10.41
N LEU A 47 -5.58 5.21 -11.01
CA LEU A 47 -4.28 5.67 -11.52
C LEU A 47 -4.44 6.81 -12.53
N ASN A 48 -5.35 6.68 -13.50
CA ASN A 48 -5.65 7.75 -14.47
C ASN A 48 -6.12 9.04 -13.80
N ARG A 49 -7.04 8.95 -12.84
CA ARG A 49 -7.57 10.12 -12.12
C ARG A 49 -6.48 10.81 -11.31
N MET A 50 -5.62 10.05 -10.64
CA MET A 50 -4.52 10.58 -9.86
C MET A 50 -3.44 11.22 -10.76
N LEU A 51 -3.08 10.60 -11.89
CA LEU A 51 -2.20 11.22 -12.89
C LEU A 51 -2.74 12.58 -13.36
N ASN A 52 -4.02 12.67 -13.70
CA ASN A 52 -4.67 13.93 -14.11
C ASN A 52 -4.65 15.02 -13.01
N LYS A 53 -4.52 14.62 -11.74
CA LYS A 53 -4.39 15.51 -10.58
C LYS A 53 -2.93 15.84 -10.22
N GLY A 54 -1.99 15.43 -11.07
CA GLY A 54 -0.56 15.67 -10.92
C GLY A 54 0.15 14.71 -9.97
N TYR A 55 -0.45 13.57 -9.63
CA TYR A 55 0.26 12.52 -8.90
C TYR A 55 1.24 11.79 -9.82
N ARG A 56 2.34 11.34 -9.23
CA ARG A 56 3.35 10.48 -9.82
C ARG A 56 3.28 9.14 -9.08
N HIS A 57 3.35 8.04 -9.82
CA HIS A 57 3.22 6.71 -9.25
C HIS A 57 4.53 5.96 -9.40
N VAL A 58 4.96 5.28 -8.34
CA VAL A 58 6.08 4.36 -8.37
C VAL A 58 5.69 3.05 -7.70
N VAL A 59 6.33 1.95 -8.12
CA VAL A 59 6.21 0.67 -7.44
C VAL A 59 7.42 0.45 -6.53
N THR A 60 7.19 0.04 -5.29
CA THR A 60 8.19 -0.30 -4.29
C THR A 60 7.88 -1.69 -3.74
N SER A 61 8.50 -2.72 -4.31
CA SER A 61 8.14 -4.12 -4.09
C SER A 61 9.25 -4.92 -3.41
N SER A 62 8.85 -5.82 -2.52
CA SER A 62 9.74 -6.86 -1.96
C SER A 62 10.04 -7.98 -2.96
N ALA A 63 9.48 -7.96 -4.16
CA ALA A 63 9.82 -8.88 -5.24
C ALA A 63 11.10 -8.45 -5.99
N LYS A 64 11.69 -9.36 -6.78
CA LYS A 64 12.84 -9.01 -7.64
C LYS A 64 12.40 -7.98 -8.69
N LEU A 65 13.26 -7.02 -9.01
CA LEU A 65 12.96 -5.96 -9.97
C LEU A 65 12.44 -6.49 -11.32
N ASP A 66 13.13 -7.49 -11.89
CA ASP A 66 12.74 -8.13 -13.15
C ASP A 66 11.35 -8.75 -13.09
N TYR A 67 10.99 -9.34 -11.93
CA TYR A 67 9.63 -9.86 -11.73
C TYR A 67 8.60 -8.72 -11.76
N SER A 68 8.81 -7.67 -10.96
CA SER A 68 7.86 -6.56 -10.86
C SER A 68 7.63 -5.86 -12.20
N GLN A 69 8.69 -5.64 -12.98
CA GLN A 69 8.59 -5.01 -14.30
C GLN A 69 7.82 -5.89 -15.30
N LYS A 70 8.14 -7.19 -15.35
CA LYS A 70 7.46 -8.14 -16.24
C LYS A 70 5.98 -8.31 -15.89
N VAL A 71 5.62 -8.34 -14.61
CA VAL A 71 4.22 -8.37 -14.17
C VAL A 71 3.49 -7.14 -14.69
N LEU A 72 4.00 -5.94 -14.40
CA LEU A 72 3.35 -4.69 -14.81
C LEU A 72 3.16 -4.60 -16.33
N GLN A 73 4.16 -5.00 -17.11
CA GLN A 73 4.06 -5.07 -18.57
C GLN A 73 3.01 -6.09 -19.02
N ALA A 74 2.96 -7.27 -18.39
CA ALA A 74 2.01 -8.32 -18.76
C ALA A 74 0.54 -7.89 -18.52
N VAL A 75 0.29 -7.08 -17.49
CA VAL A 75 -1.05 -6.56 -17.18
C VAL A 75 -1.29 -5.13 -17.70
N CYS A 76 -0.41 -4.61 -18.55
CA CYS A 76 -0.49 -3.27 -19.16
C CYS A 76 -0.61 -2.13 -18.14
N LEU A 77 0.04 -2.27 -16.99
CA LEU A 77 0.11 -1.25 -15.94
C LEU A 77 1.42 -0.45 -15.95
N ASP A 78 2.43 -0.90 -16.68
CA ASP A 78 3.76 -0.28 -16.72
C ASP A 78 3.73 1.21 -17.12
N ALA A 79 2.85 1.59 -18.06
CA ALA A 79 2.71 2.96 -18.52
C ALA A 79 2.22 3.95 -17.43
N TYR A 80 1.69 3.46 -16.30
CA TYR A 80 1.21 4.30 -15.19
C TYR A 80 2.28 4.63 -14.16
N PHE A 81 3.40 3.90 -14.16
CA PHE A 81 4.43 4.02 -13.13
C PHE A 81 5.71 4.60 -13.73
N ASP A 82 6.21 5.67 -13.13
CA ASP A 82 7.46 6.29 -13.55
C ASP A 82 8.65 5.34 -13.38
N HIS A 83 8.66 4.64 -12.24
CA HIS A 83 9.75 3.77 -11.82
C HIS A 83 9.26 2.60 -10.98
N VAL A 84 10.07 1.54 -11.00
CA VAL A 84 9.88 0.32 -10.21
C VAL A 84 11.17 0.09 -9.41
N PHE A 85 11.03 -0.04 -8.10
CA PHE A 85 12.08 -0.37 -7.16
C PHE A 85 11.84 -1.78 -6.63
N GLY A 86 12.75 -2.69 -6.93
CA GLY A 86 12.69 -4.07 -6.45
C GLY A 86 13.40 -4.27 -5.11
N ARG A 87 13.36 -5.50 -4.63
CA ARG A 87 13.93 -5.97 -3.36
C ARG A 87 15.35 -5.48 -3.09
N ASP A 88 16.21 -5.48 -4.10
CA ASP A 88 17.63 -5.08 -4.00
C ASP A 88 17.82 -3.61 -3.58
N LYS A 89 16.79 -2.77 -3.78
CA LYS A 89 16.79 -1.37 -3.39
C LYS A 89 16.01 -1.10 -2.12
N VAL A 90 14.89 -1.81 -1.90
CA VAL A 90 13.94 -1.48 -0.83
C VAL A 90 14.06 -2.36 0.42
N THR A 91 14.74 -3.50 0.36
CA THR A 91 14.84 -4.43 1.50
C THR A 91 16.29 -4.57 1.96
N ASP A 92 16.54 -4.35 3.26
CA ASP A 92 17.88 -4.53 3.89
C ASP A 92 17.82 -5.41 5.16
N GLY A 93 16.70 -6.09 5.40
CA GLY A 93 16.49 -6.87 6.62
C GLY A 93 15.17 -7.61 6.64
N MET A 94 14.79 -8.14 7.81
CA MET A 94 13.54 -8.92 7.99
C MET A 94 12.27 -8.05 8.09
N TRP A 95 12.39 -6.76 8.41
CA TRP A 95 11.23 -5.89 8.71
C TRP A 95 11.37 -4.52 8.04
N GLY A 96 10.30 -4.09 7.39
CA GLY A 96 10.17 -2.77 6.80
C GLY A 96 10.86 -2.59 5.45
N LYS A 97 10.55 -1.48 4.78
CA LYS A 97 11.12 -1.10 3.47
C LYS A 97 11.83 0.26 3.55
N LYS A 98 12.90 0.38 2.77
CA LYS A 98 13.58 1.65 2.50
C LYS A 98 12.90 2.38 1.35
N TYR A 99 12.54 3.63 1.56
CA TYR A 99 11.94 4.51 0.56
C TYR A 99 12.87 5.66 0.14
N ALA A 100 14.06 5.77 0.74
CA ALA A 100 15.09 6.71 0.30
C ALA A 100 15.44 6.59 -1.19
N PRO A 101 15.56 5.38 -1.80
CA PRO A 101 15.82 5.28 -3.24
C PRO A 101 14.73 5.91 -4.10
N ALA A 102 13.47 5.82 -3.67
CA ALA A 102 12.35 6.46 -4.36
C ALA A 102 12.40 7.99 -4.15
N ALA A 103 12.68 8.47 -2.94
CA ALA A 103 12.82 9.90 -2.65
C ALA A 103 13.96 10.56 -3.47
N GLU A 104 15.14 9.92 -3.48
CA GLU A 104 16.32 10.37 -4.22
C GLU A 104 16.05 10.52 -5.72
N LYS A 105 15.25 9.61 -6.28
CA LYS A 105 14.86 9.66 -7.70
C LYS A 105 14.13 10.94 -8.09
N TYR A 106 13.41 11.55 -7.15
CA TYR A 106 12.71 12.82 -7.33
C TYR A 106 13.46 14.01 -6.70
N GLY A 107 14.71 13.83 -6.28
CA GLY A 107 15.52 14.88 -5.67
C GLY A 107 14.98 15.34 -4.31
N LEU A 108 14.25 14.49 -3.59
CA LEU A 108 13.66 14.82 -2.30
C LEU A 108 14.64 14.47 -1.17
N ASN A 109 14.85 15.42 -0.26
CA ASN A 109 15.46 15.13 1.04
C ASN A 109 14.43 14.45 1.97
N PRO A 110 14.83 13.92 3.15
CA PRO A 110 13.92 13.20 4.04
C PRO A 110 12.69 14.01 4.50
N SER A 111 12.84 15.33 4.72
CA SER A 111 11.73 16.19 5.12
C SER A 111 10.72 16.33 3.96
N ASP A 112 11.22 16.58 2.77
CA ASP A 112 10.39 16.67 1.57
C ASP A 112 9.70 15.35 1.24
N ALA A 113 10.41 14.22 1.37
CA ALA A 113 9.85 12.89 1.20
C ALA A 113 8.66 12.67 2.14
N SER A 114 8.79 13.02 3.44
CA SER A 114 7.69 12.89 4.40
C SER A 114 6.46 13.73 4.03
N ALA A 115 6.66 14.91 3.45
CA ALA A 115 5.56 15.77 3.02
C ALA A 115 4.93 15.33 1.68
N GLN A 116 5.73 14.78 0.77
CA GLN A 116 5.37 14.64 -0.64
C GLN A 116 5.12 13.21 -1.09
N MET A 117 5.45 12.22 -0.26
CA MET A 117 5.26 10.80 -0.55
C MET A 117 4.16 10.20 0.33
N LEU A 118 3.42 9.25 -0.23
CA LEU A 118 2.46 8.39 0.47
C LEU A 118 2.73 6.95 0.05
N VAL A 119 2.83 6.03 1.01
CA VAL A 119 2.96 4.59 0.75
C VAL A 119 1.60 3.93 0.88
N ILE A 120 1.27 3.03 -0.06
CA ILE A 120 0.08 2.18 -0.01
C ILE A 120 0.53 0.74 -0.15
N ALA A 121 0.25 -0.09 0.86
CA ALA A 121 0.59 -1.50 0.83
C ALA A 121 -0.30 -2.34 1.75
N ASN A 122 -0.26 -3.66 1.58
CA ASN A 122 -1.10 -4.60 2.32
C ASN A 122 -0.39 -5.32 3.47
N MET A 123 0.96 -5.26 3.56
CA MET A 123 1.69 -5.93 4.63
C MET A 123 2.29 -4.93 5.62
N PRO A 124 2.27 -5.21 6.94
CA PRO A 124 2.97 -4.37 7.92
C PRO A 124 4.48 -4.26 7.64
N SER A 125 5.08 -5.28 7.03
CA SER A 125 6.50 -5.27 6.64
C SER A 125 6.84 -4.28 5.53
N ASP A 126 5.84 -3.59 4.95
CA ASP A 126 6.05 -2.55 3.95
C ASP A 126 6.23 -1.15 4.55
N GLU A 127 6.13 -1.03 5.87
CA GLU A 127 6.30 0.22 6.61
C GLU A 127 7.67 0.87 6.31
N PRO A 128 7.71 2.19 6.05
CA PRO A 128 8.97 2.92 5.88
C PRO A 128 9.85 2.88 7.13
N ILE A 129 11.11 2.45 6.99
CA ILE A 129 12.08 2.40 8.12
C ILE A 129 13.11 3.52 8.10
N ASP A 130 13.26 4.20 6.97
CA ASP A 130 14.32 5.19 6.74
C ASP A 130 13.78 6.63 6.62
N SER A 131 12.47 6.80 6.74
CA SER A 131 11.80 8.08 6.50
C SER A 131 10.45 8.13 7.19
N ALA A 132 10.03 9.33 7.60
CA ALA A 132 8.74 9.56 8.25
C ALA A 132 7.60 9.74 7.22
N ILE A 133 7.60 8.91 6.17
CA ILE A 133 6.58 8.94 5.11
C ILE A 133 5.28 8.36 5.65
N VAL A 134 4.14 8.93 5.25
CA VAL A 134 2.83 8.40 5.62
C VAL A 134 2.65 7.03 4.99
N PHE A 135 2.31 6.04 5.82
CA PHE A 135 2.02 4.67 5.40
C PHE A 135 0.53 4.36 5.56
N LEU A 136 -0.14 4.07 4.43
CA LEU A 136 -1.49 3.55 4.39
C LEU A 136 -1.42 2.03 4.27
N HIS A 137 -1.63 1.36 5.40
CA HIS A 137 -1.75 -0.08 5.48
C HIS A 137 -3.20 -0.52 5.20
N ASP A 138 -3.39 -1.37 4.19
CA ASP A 138 -4.70 -1.91 3.82
C ASP A 138 -4.72 -3.45 3.84
N GLU A 139 -5.15 -4.01 4.97
CA GLU A 139 -5.24 -5.46 5.18
C GLU A 139 -6.41 -6.13 4.44
N ARG A 140 -7.30 -5.35 3.80
CA ARG A 140 -8.47 -5.88 3.08
C ARG A 140 -8.11 -6.53 1.76
N LEU A 141 -6.81 -6.59 1.41
CA LEU A 141 -6.28 -7.16 0.17
C LEU A 141 -7.11 -6.65 -1.02
N LEU A 142 -7.43 -7.48 -2.01
CA LEU A 142 -8.08 -7.09 -3.26
C LEU A 142 -9.60 -6.88 -3.18
N ASP A 143 -10.21 -7.00 -1.99
CA ASP A 143 -11.67 -6.94 -1.84
C ASP A 143 -12.23 -5.53 -2.07
N GLU A 144 -11.40 -4.51 -1.87
CA GLU A 144 -11.78 -3.10 -1.93
C GLU A 144 -11.34 -2.40 -3.22
N SER A 145 -12.19 -1.47 -3.66
CA SER A 145 -11.91 -0.61 -4.82
C SER A 145 -10.74 0.32 -4.55
N ALA A 146 -9.82 0.43 -5.51
CA ALA A 146 -8.72 1.37 -5.47
C ALA A 146 -9.17 2.85 -5.42
N LEU A 147 -10.44 3.15 -5.69
CA LEU A 147 -10.97 4.52 -5.60
C LEU A 147 -10.85 5.10 -4.19
N ILE A 148 -10.84 4.25 -3.16
CA ILE A 148 -10.67 4.70 -1.77
C ILE A 148 -9.31 5.37 -1.57
N TYR A 149 -8.26 4.91 -2.26
CA TYR A 149 -6.92 5.47 -2.15
C TYR A 149 -6.81 6.87 -2.72
N GLU A 150 -7.51 7.17 -3.81
CA GLU A 150 -7.62 8.54 -4.32
C GLU A 150 -8.28 9.44 -3.29
N THR A 151 -9.40 9.00 -2.71
CA THR A 151 -10.14 9.77 -1.69
C THR A 151 -9.27 10.07 -0.47
N ILE A 152 -8.54 9.06 0.03
CA ILE A 152 -7.61 9.21 1.16
C ILE A 152 -6.46 10.16 0.79
N ALA A 153 -5.79 9.93 -0.34
CA ALA A 153 -4.66 10.75 -0.77
C ALA A 153 -5.04 12.22 -0.98
N GLU A 154 -6.21 12.50 -1.56
CA GLU A 154 -6.70 13.87 -1.77
C GLU A 154 -7.13 14.53 -0.47
N SER A 155 -7.72 13.77 0.47
CA SER A 155 -8.07 14.27 1.80
C SER A 155 -6.83 14.65 2.59
N LEU A 156 -5.82 13.79 2.63
CA LEU A 156 -4.52 14.08 3.25
C LEU A 156 -3.87 15.31 2.59
N TRP A 157 -3.80 15.34 1.26
CA TRP A 157 -3.16 16.44 0.56
C TRP A 157 -3.85 17.79 0.80
N THR A 158 -5.18 17.81 0.78
CA THR A 158 -5.98 19.03 0.96
C THR A 158 -5.93 19.52 2.40
N GLN A 159 -6.18 18.64 3.38
CA GLN A 159 -6.16 19.01 4.80
C GLN A 159 -4.75 19.35 5.30
N GLY A 160 -3.73 18.79 4.65
CA GLY A 160 -2.33 19.06 4.94
C GLY A 160 -1.75 20.26 4.19
N GLU A 161 -2.58 21.02 3.47
CA GLU A 161 -2.16 22.19 2.69
C GLU A 161 -0.99 21.88 1.73
N GLY A 162 -1.05 20.71 1.09
CA GLY A 162 -0.02 20.22 0.18
C GLY A 162 1.10 19.40 0.84
N SER A 163 0.80 18.74 1.95
CA SER A 163 1.70 17.81 2.66
C SER A 163 0.93 16.61 3.19
N PHE A 164 1.26 15.39 2.76
CA PHE A 164 0.64 14.18 3.29
C PHE A 164 0.87 14.05 4.79
N LYS A 165 2.09 14.34 5.27
CA LYS A 165 2.43 14.32 6.70
C LYS A 165 1.57 15.30 7.49
N HIS A 166 1.44 16.55 7.05
CA HIS A 166 0.58 17.51 7.77
C HIS A 166 -0.89 17.12 7.67
N GLY A 167 -1.33 16.55 6.55
CA GLY A 167 -2.70 16.07 6.39
C GLY A 167 -3.02 14.93 7.34
N PHE A 168 -2.07 14.02 7.50
CA PHE A 168 -2.10 12.99 8.52
C PHE A 168 -2.17 13.66 9.90
N GLU A 169 -1.19 14.49 10.27
CA GLU A 169 -1.17 15.16 11.58
C GLU A 169 -2.45 15.97 11.86
N ALA A 170 -3.03 16.65 10.88
CA ALA A 170 -4.26 17.44 11.04
C ALA A 170 -5.50 16.56 11.25
N LEU A 171 -5.66 15.50 10.47
CA LEU A 171 -6.76 14.54 10.66
C LEU A 171 -6.62 13.76 11.97
N PHE A 172 -5.38 13.57 12.43
CA PHE A 172 -5.05 12.77 13.61
C PHE A 172 -4.64 13.60 14.83
N GLN A 173 -4.78 14.93 14.85
CA GLN A 173 -4.63 15.74 16.08
C GLN A 173 -5.76 15.49 17.11
N GLY A 174 -6.75 14.65 16.77
CA GLY A 174 -7.67 13.98 17.71
C GLY A 174 -7.44 12.46 17.87
N GLY A 175 -6.43 11.88 17.22
CA GLY A 175 -6.12 10.45 17.17
C GLY A 175 -4.74 10.13 17.75
N ARG A 176 -4.66 9.11 18.61
CA ARG A 176 -3.45 8.76 19.34
C ARG A 176 -2.42 8.08 18.40
N ARG A 177 -1.15 8.49 18.50
CA ARG A 177 0.00 7.96 17.75
C ARG A 177 0.54 6.73 18.49
N THR A 178 0.63 5.56 17.85
CA THR A 178 1.22 4.35 18.47
C THR A 178 2.15 3.66 17.48
N THR A 179 3.32 3.24 17.95
CA THR A 179 4.31 2.45 17.19
C THR A 179 4.30 1.00 17.63
N CYS A 180 4.77 0.10 16.76
CA CYS A 180 4.78 -1.37 16.89
C CYS A 180 5.56 -1.93 18.11
N LEU A 181 6.14 -1.08 18.95
CA LEU A 181 6.96 -1.43 20.12
C LEU A 181 6.28 -1.12 21.46
N ASP A 182 5.11 -0.48 21.45
CA ASP A 182 4.35 -0.22 22.68
C ASP A 182 3.50 -1.45 23.03
N LYS A 183 3.80 -2.03 24.19
CA LYS A 183 3.45 -3.39 24.62
C LYS A 183 2.02 -3.59 25.14
N ASP A 184 1.13 -2.63 25.00
CA ASP A 184 -0.23 -2.77 25.50
C ASP A 184 -1.23 -2.56 24.35
N PHE A 185 -1.84 -3.67 23.94
CA PHE A 185 -2.97 -3.84 23.01
C PHE A 185 -3.63 -2.55 22.48
N ASP A 186 -3.45 -2.26 21.19
CA ASP A 186 -4.52 -2.13 20.18
C ASP A 186 -3.97 -1.60 18.84
N PHE A 187 -4.52 -2.16 17.76
CA PHE A 187 -4.06 -2.04 16.38
C PHE A 187 -4.17 -0.62 15.79
N VAL A 188 -3.29 -0.28 14.83
CA VAL A 188 -3.59 0.78 13.85
C VAL A 188 -4.27 0.13 12.65
N VAL A 189 -5.60 0.06 12.74
CA VAL A 189 -6.49 -0.11 11.58
C VAL A 189 -6.87 1.29 11.10
N VAL A 190 -6.59 1.62 9.85
CA VAL A 190 -7.13 2.84 9.23
C VAL A 190 -8.57 2.54 8.79
N SER A 191 -9.53 2.70 9.71
CA SER A 191 -10.95 2.78 9.35
C SER A 191 -11.37 4.25 9.27
N ALA A 192 -11.76 4.70 8.08
CA ALA A 192 -12.43 5.98 7.92
C ALA A 192 -13.93 5.77 8.14
N ARG A 193 -14.46 6.42 9.18
CA ARG A 193 -15.90 6.59 9.38
C ARG A 193 -16.38 7.60 8.33
N ILE A 194 -16.93 7.12 7.22
CA ILE A 194 -17.81 7.94 6.38
C ILE A 194 -19.19 7.85 7.02
N ASP A 195 -19.80 8.98 7.33
CA ASP A 195 -21.05 9.08 8.10
C ASP A 195 -22.12 8.05 7.66
N GLY A 196 -22.48 7.15 8.59
CA GLY A 196 -23.67 6.29 8.49
C GLY A 196 -23.48 4.77 8.68
N GLY A 197 -23.26 4.33 9.92
CA GLY A 197 -23.81 3.08 10.47
C GLY A 197 -23.24 1.72 10.05
N ILE A 198 -22.07 1.32 10.57
CA ILE A 198 -21.68 -0.09 10.80
C ILE A 198 -20.98 -0.20 12.16
N THR A 199 -21.37 -1.19 12.97
CA THR A 199 -20.70 -1.59 14.22
C THR A 199 -20.30 -3.06 14.11
N ALA A 200 -19.11 -3.44 14.61
CA ALA A 200 -18.65 -4.82 14.67
C ALA A 200 -18.38 -5.25 16.12
N ASP A 201 -18.72 -6.51 16.44
CA ASP A 201 -18.51 -7.18 17.74
C ASP A 201 -17.64 -8.44 17.55
N MET A 202 -16.84 -8.85 18.56
CA MET A 202 -15.66 -9.72 18.39
C MET A 202 -15.82 -11.21 18.77
N GLY A 203 -15.15 -12.12 18.05
CA GLY A 203 -14.92 -13.53 18.41
C GLY A 203 -13.54 -14.09 17.98
N TYR A 204 -13.04 -15.15 18.63
CA TYR A 204 -11.62 -15.58 18.59
C TYR A 204 -11.33 -17.06 18.17
N LYS A 205 -10.13 -17.34 17.61
CA LYS A 205 -9.48 -18.65 17.31
C LYS A 205 -8.02 -18.71 17.77
N ASN A 206 -7.46 -19.89 18.07
CA ASN A 206 -6.12 -19.98 18.67
C ASN A 206 -4.95 -19.70 17.70
N SER A 207 -3.91 -19.02 18.20
CA SER A 207 -2.67 -18.60 17.54
C SER A 207 -1.76 -19.79 17.20
N PRO A 208 -1.15 -19.83 16.01
CA PRO A 208 -0.14 -20.85 15.67
C PRO A 208 1.21 -20.60 16.36
N CYS A 209 1.45 -19.40 16.89
CA CYS A 209 2.71 -19.02 17.53
C CYS A 209 2.69 -19.19 19.05
N THR A 210 1.52 -19.42 19.65
CA THR A 210 1.38 -19.49 21.12
C THR A 210 0.18 -20.36 21.48
N ALA A 211 0.43 -21.57 21.99
CA ALA A 211 -0.62 -22.47 22.43
C ALA A 211 -1.42 -21.83 23.59
N GLY A 212 -2.69 -21.49 23.33
CA GLY A 212 -3.60 -20.86 24.28
C GLY A 212 -3.94 -19.39 24.01
N LEU A 213 -3.25 -18.72 23.08
CA LEU A 213 -3.57 -17.34 22.69
C LEU A 213 -4.73 -17.34 21.69
N LYS A 214 -5.85 -16.71 22.02
CA LYS A 214 -7.04 -16.55 21.17
C LYS A 214 -6.90 -15.28 20.28
N VAL A 215 -6.71 -15.47 18.98
CA VAL A 215 -6.61 -14.46 17.91
C VAL A 215 -7.99 -14.22 17.26
N PRO A 216 -8.48 -12.98 17.13
CA PRO A 216 -9.79 -12.71 16.55
C PRO A 216 -9.91 -13.24 15.11
N THR A 217 -11.05 -13.85 14.78
CA THR A 217 -11.37 -14.26 13.39
C THR A 217 -12.49 -13.36 12.90
N ILE A 218 -12.25 -12.62 11.82
CA ILE A 218 -13.29 -11.78 11.21
C ILE A 218 -14.20 -12.69 10.37
N MET A 219 -15.46 -12.81 10.78
CA MET A 219 -16.54 -13.36 9.93
C MET A 219 -17.34 -12.19 9.35
N ASN A 220 -17.49 -12.19 8.03
CA ASN A 220 -18.42 -11.29 7.34
C ASN A 220 -19.87 -11.68 7.68
N ILE A 221 -20.64 -10.76 8.26
CA ILE A 221 -22.11 -10.82 8.25
C ILE A 221 -22.61 -9.82 7.21
N ARG A 222 -23.32 -10.33 6.20
CA ARG A 222 -24.16 -9.53 5.29
C ARG A 222 -25.38 -9.01 6.03
N MET A 223 -25.81 -7.79 5.71
CA MET A 223 -27.14 -7.38 5.18
C MET A 223 -27.29 -5.86 5.34
N ALA A 224 -27.96 -5.11 4.46
CA ALA A 224 -29.01 -5.47 3.51
C ALA A 224 -28.63 -5.27 2.04
#